data_AF-A0AAU8T6T4-F1
#
_entry.id   AF-A0AAU8T6T4-F1
#
_cell.length_a   1.000
_cell.length_b   1.000
_cell.length_c   1.000
_cell.angle_alpha   90.00
_cell.angle_beta   90.00
_cell.angle_gamma   90.00
#
_symmetry.space_group_name_H-M   'P 1'
#
loop_
_entity.id
_entity.type
_entity.pdbx_description
1 polymer ?
#
loop_
_entity_poly.entity_id
_entity_poly.type
_entity_poly.pdbx_seq_one_letter_code
_entity_poly.pdbx_strand_id
1 'polypeptide(L)'
;MRSGKIDLALGYVPGLDPGCVSRTLLVDEHVCVVRADHPLRKQKPTKEDLAGLRYVYASTNATGHRMVEQWLEELNLRRDIVLRLPHFVVAPEIVQHTDLAVIFPRRGGPGHCIALRCDLHPVPSAFGRH
;
A
#
# COMPACT_ATOMS: atom_id res chain seq x y z
N MET A 1 -11.98 7.91 21.61
CA MET A 1 -11.07 7.74 22.77
C MET A 1 -11.58 8.47 24.02
N ARG A 2 -12.21 9.66 23.90
CA ARG A 2 -12.76 10.46 25.02
C ARG A 2 -13.80 9.80 25.96
N SER A 3 -14.27 8.58 25.70
CA SER A 3 -15.20 7.85 26.56
C SER A 3 -14.57 6.67 27.32
N GLY A 4 -13.24 6.49 27.26
CA GLY A 4 -12.55 5.40 27.97
C GLY A 4 -12.80 3.99 27.41
N LYS A 5 -13.32 3.86 26.18
CA LYS A 5 -13.58 2.55 25.53
C LYS A 5 -12.43 2.03 24.66
N ILE A 6 -11.38 2.81 24.44
CA ILE A 6 -10.22 2.46 23.61
C ILE A 6 -8.98 3.07 24.25
N ASP A 7 -8.09 2.23 24.79
CA ASP A 7 -6.86 2.63 25.49
C ASP A 7 -5.64 2.73 24.56
N LEU A 8 -5.68 2.04 23.42
CA LEU A 8 -4.60 2.01 22.43
C LEU A 8 -5.17 1.86 21.01
N ALA A 9 -4.58 2.58 20.07
CA ALA A 9 -4.77 2.35 18.64
C ALA A 9 -3.43 2.09 17.97
N LEU A 10 -3.40 1.12 17.06
CA LEU A 10 -2.23 0.76 16.26
C LEU A 10 -2.58 0.93 14.78
N GLY A 11 -1.72 1.64 14.03
CA GLY A 11 -1.88 1.88 12.60
C GLY A 11 -1.72 3.35 12.23
N TYR A 12 -2.05 3.69 10.98
CA TYR A 12 -2.07 5.07 10.51
C TYR A 12 -3.35 5.76 10.98
N VAL A 13 -3.30 6.58 12.02
CA VAL A 13 -4.50 7.22 12.60
C VAL A 13 -4.38 8.75 12.46
N PRO A 14 -4.77 9.33 11.31
CA PRO A 14 -4.76 10.78 11.15
C PRO A 14 -5.87 11.42 12.00
N GLY A 15 -5.61 12.62 12.52
CA GLY A 15 -6.60 13.38 13.30
C GLY A 15 -6.83 12.86 14.73
N LEU A 16 -5.76 12.41 15.40
CA LEU A 16 -5.79 12.10 16.83
C LEU A 16 -6.19 13.34 17.66
N ASP A 17 -6.97 13.11 18.72
CA ASP A 17 -7.35 14.16 19.67
C ASP A 17 -6.07 14.74 20.31
N PRO A 18 -5.97 16.07 20.54
CA PRO A 18 -4.82 16.69 21.18
C PRO A 18 -4.43 16.07 22.54
N GLY A 19 -5.35 15.39 23.22
CA GLY A 19 -5.06 14.64 24.45
C GLY A 19 -4.38 13.28 24.25
N CYS A 20 -4.16 12.84 23.01
CA CYS A 20 -3.54 11.56 22.71
C CYS A 20 -2.03 11.69 22.49
N VAL A 21 -1.26 10.79 23.11
CA VAL A 21 0.17 10.65 22.85
C VAL A 21 0.37 9.64 21.72
N SER A 22 1.06 10.03 20.66
CA SER A 22 1.44 9.15 19.55
C SER A 22 2.93 8.88 19.52
N ARG A 23 3.33 7.65 19.18
CA ARG A 23 4.73 7.29 18.92
C ARG A 23 4.80 6.46 17.63
N THR A 24 5.71 6.84 16.73
CA THR A 24 6.00 6.02 15.55
C THR A 24 6.65 4.72 15.97
N LEU A 25 5.99 3.60 15.69
CA LEU A 25 6.49 2.26 15.98
C LEU A 25 7.27 1.66 14.81
N LEU A 26 6.82 1.95 13.58
CA LEU A 26 7.37 1.38 12.36
C LEU A 26 7.23 2.38 11.21
N VAL A 27 8.22 2.38 10.32
CA VAL A 27 8.14 2.99 8.99
C VAL A 27 8.21 1.86 7.97
N ASP A 28 7.22 1.79 7.09
CA ASP A 28 7.14 0.82 6.00
C ASP A 28 6.93 1.51 4.65
N GLU A 29 7.39 0.85 3.60
CA GLU A 29 7.28 1.29 2.22
C GLU A 29 6.20 0.48 1.52
N HIS A 30 5.45 1.09 0.61
CA HIS A 30 4.54 0.35 -0.26
C HIS A 30 5.23 0.01 -1.57
N VAL A 31 5.11 -1.25 -1.99
CA VAL A 31 5.74 -1.78 -3.20
C VAL A 31 4.69 -2.39 -4.12
N CYS A 32 4.95 -2.33 -5.42
CA CYS A 32 4.16 -3.07 -6.39
C CYS A 32 4.63 -4.52 -6.42
N VAL A 33 3.72 -5.45 -6.18
CA VAL A 33 4.02 -6.88 -6.11
C VAL A 33 3.40 -7.59 -7.30
N VAL A 34 4.19 -8.44 -7.96
CA VAL A 34 3.78 -9.28 -9.11
C VAL A 34 4.30 -10.71 -8.91
N ARG A 35 3.83 -11.67 -9.73
CA ARG A 35 4.37 -13.04 -9.72
C ARG A 35 5.85 -13.10 -10.05
N ALA A 36 6.54 -14.12 -9.54
CA ALA A 36 7.98 -14.32 -9.69
C ALA A 36 8.47 -14.32 -11.15
N ASP A 37 7.66 -14.79 -12.10
CA ASP A 37 8.05 -14.89 -13.52
C ASP A 37 7.44 -13.78 -14.38
N HIS A 38 7.07 -12.65 -13.79
CA HIS A 38 6.48 -11.53 -14.51
C HIS A 38 7.52 -10.86 -15.44
N PRO A 39 7.17 -10.49 -16.69
CA PRO A 39 8.10 -9.88 -17.65
C PRO A 39 8.85 -8.65 -17.11
N LEU A 40 8.15 -7.80 -16.34
CA LEU A 40 8.72 -6.60 -15.72
C LEU A 40 9.79 -6.87 -14.64
N ARG A 41 10.01 -8.13 -14.22
CA ARG A 41 11.06 -8.45 -13.23
C ARG A 41 12.47 -8.08 -13.72
N LYS A 42 12.71 -8.19 -15.04
CA LYS A 42 14.05 -8.09 -15.62
C LYS A 42 14.57 -6.66 -15.73
N GLN A 43 13.72 -5.66 -15.50
CA GLN A 43 14.04 -4.24 -15.65
C GLN A 43 13.47 -3.42 -14.50
N LYS A 44 13.96 -2.20 -14.33
CA LYS A 44 13.35 -1.23 -13.44
C LYS A 44 12.09 -0.69 -14.14
N PRO A 45 10.86 -0.95 -13.64
CA PRO A 45 9.65 -0.53 -14.33
C PRO A 45 9.53 1.00 -14.34
N THR A 46 9.10 1.55 -15.47
CA THR A 46 8.74 2.96 -15.57
C THR A 46 7.37 3.23 -14.95
N LYS A 47 6.98 4.50 -14.84
CA LYS A 47 5.63 4.86 -14.40
C LYS A 47 4.56 4.34 -15.38
N GLU A 48 4.85 4.35 -16.67
CA GLU A 48 3.99 3.84 -17.73
C GLU A 48 3.85 2.31 -17.64
N ASP A 49 4.94 1.58 -17.38
CA ASP A 49 4.89 0.15 -17.12
C ASP A 49 3.94 -0.17 -15.96
N LEU A 50 4.03 0.61 -14.87
CA LEU A 50 3.16 0.44 -13.71
C LEU A 50 1.71 0.81 -14.00
N ALA A 51 1.46 1.84 -14.82
CA ALA A 51 0.10 2.24 -15.20
C ALA A 51 -0.56 1.24 -16.15
N GLY A 52 0.24 0.51 -16.94
CA GLY A 52 -0.24 -0.53 -17.87
C GLY A 52 -0.59 -1.87 -17.20
N LEU A 53 -0.22 -2.05 -15.93
CA LEU A 53 -0.57 -3.26 -15.18
C LEU A 53 -2.06 -3.29 -14.82
N ARG A 54 -2.60 -4.50 -14.71
CA ARG A 54 -3.92 -4.77 -14.16
C ARG A 54 -3.78 -5.13 -12.69
N TYR A 55 -4.61 -4.56 -11.83
CA TYR A 55 -4.41 -4.61 -10.39
C TYR A 55 -5.53 -5.35 -9.67
N VAL A 56 -5.12 -6.10 -8.66
CA VAL A 56 -5.97 -6.47 -7.53
C VAL A 56 -5.95 -5.32 -6.54
N TYR A 57 -7.14 -4.85 -6.18
CA TYR A 57 -7.33 -3.92 -5.08
C TYR A 57 -7.77 -4.68 -3.84
N ALA A 58 -6.88 -4.77 -2.86
CA ALA A 58 -7.21 -5.29 -1.55
C ALA A 58 -7.59 -4.14 -0.61
N SER A 59 -8.87 -4.07 -0.24
CA SER A 59 -9.33 -3.10 0.75
C SER A 59 -9.30 -3.74 2.13
N THR A 60 -8.88 -3.00 3.14
CA THR A 60 -9.45 -3.14 4.49
C THR A 60 -10.00 -1.80 4.90
N ASN A 61 -10.97 -1.80 5.81
CA ASN A 61 -11.42 -0.57 6.47
C ASN A 61 -10.33 0.14 7.29
N ALA A 62 -9.06 -0.25 7.18
CA ALA A 62 -7.95 0.46 7.78
C ALA A 62 -7.69 1.78 7.05
N THR A 63 -7.54 2.82 7.85
CA THR A 63 -7.15 4.19 7.47
C THR A 63 -5.88 4.25 6.61
N GLY A 64 -4.96 3.28 6.73
CA GLY A 64 -3.77 3.18 5.89
C GLY A 64 -4.05 2.99 4.39
N HIS A 65 -5.19 2.39 4.00
CA HIS A 65 -5.52 2.24 2.58
C HIS A 65 -5.82 3.57 1.90
N ARG A 66 -6.49 4.49 2.59
CA ARG A 66 -6.80 5.82 2.03
C ARG A 66 -5.53 6.63 1.75
N MET A 67 -4.53 6.50 2.61
CA MET A 67 -3.22 7.11 2.41
C MET A 67 -2.54 6.60 1.13
N VAL A 68 -2.57 5.28 0.88
CA VAL A 68 -1.99 4.70 -0.34
C VAL A 68 -2.71 5.19 -1.60
N GLU A 69 -4.04 5.24 -1.58
CA GLU A 69 -4.82 5.75 -2.72
C GLU A 69 -4.49 7.23 -3.01
N GLN A 70 -4.44 8.06 -1.96
CA GLN A 70 -4.06 9.47 -2.10
C GLN A 70 -2.65 9.63 -2.67
N TRP A 71 -1.67 8.85 -2.19
CA TRP A 71 -0.31 8.90 -2.74
C TRP A 71 -0.25 8.49 -4.21
N LEU A 72 -1.03 7.49 -4.61
CA LEU A 72 -1.08 7.04 -6.01
C LEU A 72 -1.76 8.08 -6.91
N GLU A 73 -2.74 8.81 -6.39
CA GLU A 73 -3.33 9.98 -7.05
C GLU A 73 -2.32 11.13 -7.20
N GLU A 74 -1.60 11.49 -6.14
CA GLU A 74 -0.55 12.53 -6.15
C GLU A 74 0.59 12.20 -7.12
N LEU A 75 0.91 10.91 -7.27
CA LEU A 75 1.88 10.42 -8.24
C LEU A 75 1.32 10.35 -9.66
N ASN A 76 0.07 10.73 -9.91
CA ASN A 76 -0.65 10.57 -11.18
C ASN A 76 -0.55 9.12 -11.72
N LEU A 77 -0.56 8.12 -10.85
CA LEU A 77 -0.53 6.71 -11.23
C LEU A 77 -1.95 6.14 -11.21
N ARG A 78 -2.61 6.17 -12.37
CA ARG A 78 -3.88 5.46 -12.56
C ARG A 78 -3.62 3.98 -12.78
N ARG A 79 -4.38 3.15 -12.06
CA ARG A 79 -4.30 1.69 -12.10
C ARG A 79 -5.60 1.15 -12.69
N ASP A 80 -5.50 0.15 -13.56
CA ASP A 80 -6.67 -0.62 -13.98
C ASP A 80 -7.04 -1.64 -12.89
N ILE A 81 -8.03 -1.33 -12.06
CA ILE A 81 -8.47 -2.23 -10.98
C ILE A 81 -9.47 -3.24 -11.54
N VAL A 82 -9.08 -4.51 -11.61
CA VAL A 82 -9.89 -5.57 -12.25
C VAL A 82 -10.42 -6.61 -11.28
N LEU A 83 -9.95 -6.57 -10.04
CA LEU A 83 -10.44 -7.39 -8.95
C LEU A 83 -10.41 -6.58 -7.66
N ARG A 84 -11.51 -6.61 -6.89
CA ARG A 84 -11.57 -6.03 -5.53
C ARG A 84 -11.78 -7.13 -4.51
N LEU A 85 -10.93 -7.13 -3.48
CA LEU A 85 -11.00 -8.08 -2.37
C LEU A 85 -11.33 -7.37 -1.05
N PRO A 86 -12.15 -7.99 -0.18
CA PRO A 86 -12.47 -7.45 1.13
C PRO A 86 -11.35 -7.66 2.17
N HIS A 87 -10.39 -8.56 1.88
CA HIS A 87 -9.27 -8.88 2.77
C HIS A 87 -7.98 -9.04 1.96
N PHE A 88 -6.90 -8.42 2.43
CA PHE A 88 -5.62 -8.39 1.72
C PHE A 88 -4.82 -9.70 1.76
N VAL A 89 -5.15 -10.62 2.68
CA VAL A 89 -4.43 -11.88 2.89
C VAL A 89 -4.41 -12.76 1.64
N VAL A 90 -5.47 -12.71 0.82
CA VAL A 90 -5.62 -13.55 -0.38
C VAL A 90 -4.94 -12.93 -1.62
N ALA A 91 -4.68 -11.62 -1.61
CA ALA A 91 -4.13 -10.93 -2.77
C ALA A 91 -2.78 -11.50 -3.26
N PRO A 92 -1.81 -11.83 -2.37
CA PRO A 92 -0.63 -12.61 -2.71
C PRO A 92 -0.87 -13.87 -3.55
N GLU A 93 -1.82 -14.69 -3.13
CA GLU A 93 -2.10 -15.98 -3.77
C GLU A 93 -2.62 -15.78 -5.20
N ILE A 94 -3.52 -14.81 -5.38
CA ILE A 94 -4.05 -14.47 -6.70
C ILE A 94 -2.93 -13.95 -7.61
N VAL A 95 -2.09 -13.05 -7.09
CA VAL A 95 -0.98 -12.47 -7.84
C VAL A 95 0.03 -13.54 -8.27
N GLN A 96 0.34 -14.54 -7.44
CA GLN A 96 1.26 -15.62 -7.81
C GLN A 96 0.80 -16.42 -9.03
N HIS A 97 -0.52 -16.57 -9.22
CA HIS A 97 -1.11 -17.39 -10.28
C HIS A 97 -1.69 -16.58 -11.46
N THR A 98 -1.47 -15.26 -11.51
CA THR A 98 -2.01 -14.39 -12.55
C THR A 98 -1.00 -13.32 -13.00
N ASP A 99 -1.31 -12.62 -14.09
CA ASP A 99 -0.57 -11.42 -14.52
C ASP A 99 -1.08 -10.14 -13.85
N LEU A 100 -1.67 -10.27 -12.65
CA LEU A 100 -2.14 -9.13 -11.87
C LEU A 100 -1.05 -8.60 -10.93
N ALA A 101 -1.17 -7.32 -10.60
CA ALA A 101 -0.30 -6.62 -9.66
C ALA A 101 -1.06 -6.22 -8.38
N VAL A 102 -0.34 -6.03 -7.27
CA VAL A 102 -0.93 -5.50 -6.03
C VAL A 102 -0.03 -4.47 -5.33
N ILE A 103 -0.71 -3.40 -4.90
CA ILE A 103 -0.43 -2.48 -3.79
C ILE A 103 -0.07 -3.12 -2.43
N PHE A 104 1.19 -3.31 -1.99
CA PHE A 104 1.43 -3.99 -0.70
C PHE A 104 2.54 -3.38 0.17
N PRO A 105 2.41 -3.39 1.53
CA PRO A 105 3.51 -3.03 2.42
C PRO A 105 4.69 -4.00 2.28
N ARG A 106 5.90 -3.46 2.13
CA ARG A 106 7.12 -4.22 1.84
C ARG A 106 7.43 -5.25 2.92
N ARG A 107 7.23 -4.91 4.19
CA ARG A 107 7.51 -5.81 5.32
C ARG A 107 6.44 -6.89 5.52
N GLY A 108 5.25 -6.70 4.95
CA GLY A 108 4.16 -7.69 4.99
C GLY A 108 4.08 -8.59 3.75
N GLY A 109 4.93 -8.35 2.74
CA GLY A 109 4.85 -9.03 1.45
C GLY A 109 5.02 -10.56 1.54
N PRO A 110 4.30 -11.33 0.72
CA PRO A 110 4.42 -12.79 0.66
C PRO A 110 5.78 -13.21 0.11
N GLY A 111 6.41 -14.24 0.69
CA GLY A 111 7.75 -14.69 0.31
C GLY A 111 7.89 -15.24 -1.11
N HIS A 112 6.77 -15.55 -1.78
CA HIS A 112 6.74 -16.13 -3.14
C HIS A 112 6.39 -15.12 -4.25
N CYS A 113 6.04 -13.88 -3.91
CA CYS A 113 5.93 -12.81 -4.90
C CYS A 113 7.18 -11.94 -4.89
N ILE A 114 7.38 -11.21 -5.99
CA ILE A 114 8.47 -10.25 -6.11
C ILE A 114 7.94 -8.84 -6.02
N ALA A 115 8.57 -8.04 -5.17
CA ALA A 115 8.42 -6.60 -5.18
C ALA A 115 9.18 -6.04 -6.39
N LEU A 116 8.47 -5.35 -7.28
CA LEU A 116 9.10 -4.53 -8.29
C LEU A 116 9.83 -3.39 -7.59
N ARG A 117 11.09 -3.17 -7.99
CA ARG A 117 11.87 -2.00 -7.59
C ARG A 117 11.29 -0.77 -8.27
N CYS A 118 10.23 -0.24 -7.70
CA CYS A 118 9.65 1.02 -8.11
C CYS A 118 10.18 2.10 -7.20
N ASP A 119 10.61 3.23 -7.78
CA ASP A 119 10.91 4.45 -6.99
C ASP A 119 9.60 5.14 -6.59
N LEU A 120 8.64 4.39 -6.03
CA LEU A 120 7.50 4.95 -5.33
C LEU A 120 7.99 5.46 -3.98
N HIS A 121 8.76 6.54 -4.03
CA HIS A 121 9.11 7.26 -2.82
C HIS A 121 7.83 7.91 -2.30
N PRO A 122 7.56 7.82 -0.99
CA PRO A 122 6.47 8.58 -0.41
C PRO A 122 6.72 10.06 -0.75
N VAL A 123 5.74 10.70 -1.37
CA VAL A 123 5.71 12.16 -1.44
C VAL A 123 5.78 12.62 0.02
N PRO A 124 6.72 13.48 0.41
CA PRO A 124 6.79 13.93 1.79
C PRO A 124 5.46 14.59 2.08
N SER A 125 4.61 13.88 2.83
CA SER A 125 3.36 14.41 3.33
C SER A 125 3.74 15.64 4.12
N ALA A 126 3.42 16.82 3.60
CA ALA A 126 3.61 18.07 4.30
C ALA A 126 2.73 18.02 5.55
N PHE A 127 3.25 17.46 6.63
CA PHE A 127 2.62 17.52 7.93
C PHE A 127 3.39 18.56 8.73
N GLY A 128 2.73 19.71 8.87
CA GLY A 128 3.24 20.89 9.53
C GLY A 128 3.71 20.58 10.93
N ARG A 129 4.86 21.16 11.25
CA ARG A 129 5.22 21.51 12.62
C ARG A 129 4.12 22.42 13.17
N HIS A 130 3.41 22.00 14.20
CA HIS A 130 2.88 22.87 15.24
C HIS A 130 2.86 22.09 16.55
#